data_AF-A0A6L9S7A3-F1
#
_entry.id   AF-A0A6L9S7A3-F1
#
_cell.length_a   1.000
_cell.length_b   1.000
_cell.length_c   1.000
_cell.angle_alpha   90.00
_cell.angle_beta   90.00
_cell.angle_gamma   90.00
#
_symmetry.space_group_name_H-M   'P 1'
#
loop_
_entity.id
_entity.type
_entity.pdbx_description
1 polymer ?
#
loop_
_entity_poly.entity_id
_entity_poly.type
_entity_poly.pdbx_seq_one_letter_code
_entity_poly.pdbx_strand_id
1 'polypeptide(L)'
;MAGGWFETVAHAQRRAQRRLPRSVYGALIAGSEKGVTLADNQEAFAHLGLAPHVVGHQAKRDLSTTVMGIPTELPVLISPTGVQAVHPDGEVAVARAAANRGTIMGLSSFASKPVEEVIAANPRTLFQMYWSGTREAMLQRMERARAAGACGLIATLDWSFSNGRDWGSPWIPEKITAKVAARFAPQALRRPGWLLAYLKTRKLPDLTVPNLRPPGGEAPTFFGAYHEWMTTTPPTWEDVAWLREQWDGPFLLKGVTRIDDAKRAADIGVTAVSVSNHGGNNLDTTPAAIRVLPGIAEAVGDQVEVLLDGGVRRGSDVAKALALGARAVMIGRAYLWGLAANGQAGVENVLDLLRSGLDSAVLGLGHSSVTELGAEDLVIPEGFFLRLGDGTARGSGEIADDAPAGAVTG
;
A
#
# COMPACT_ATOMS: atom_id res chain seq x y z
N MET A 1 20.34 25.32 -3.45
CA MET A 1 20.01 23.88 -3.30
C MET A 1 18.93 23.59 -2.23
N ALA A 2 18.19 24.59 -1.71
CA ALA A 2 17.24 24.41 -0.60
C ALA A 2 15.79 24.02 -0.98
N GLY A 3 15.46 23.86 -2.27
CA GLY A 3 14.06 23.73 -2.74
C GLY A 3 13.50 22.31 -2.92
N GLY A 4 14.33 21.27 -2.84
CA GLY A 4 13.94 19.89 -3.16
C GLY A 4 13.42 19.08 -1.96
N TRP A 5 14.04 19.27 -0.80
CA TRP A 5 13.78 18.48 0.42
C TRP A 5 12.52 18.91 1.17
N PHE A 6 11.88 17.99 1.89
CA PHE A 6 10.75 18.25 2.78
C PHE A 6 10.86 17.49 4.12
N GLU A 7 10.32 18.09 5.17
CA GLU A 7 10.42 17.61 6.57
C GLU A 7 9.41 16.52 6.95
N THR A 8 8.30 16.39 6.22
CA THR A 8 7.24 15.44 6.56
C THR A 8 6.54 14.91 5.31
N VAL A 9 5.96 13.71 5.43
CA VAL A 9 5.07 13.15 4.38
C VAL A 9 3.86 14.07 4.13
N ALA A 10 3.36 14.77 5.16
CA ALA A 10 2.30 15.76 5.00
C ALA A 10 2.75 16.98 4.16
N HIS A 11 4.02 17.40 4.28
CA HIS A 11 4.60 18.42 3.40
C HIS A 11 4.70 17.89 1.96
N ALA A 12 5.13 16.64 1.75
CA ALA A 12 5.12 16.01 0.43
C ALA A 12 3.72 16.02 -0.20
N GLN A 13 2.68 15.67 0.58
CA GLN A 13 1.28 15.71 0.14
C GLN A 13 0.85 17.11 -0.31
N ARG A 14 1.12 18.15 0.49
CA ARG A 14 0.82 19.54 0.12
C ARG A 14 1.55 19.97 -1.14
N ARG A 15 2.82 19.55 -1.32
CA ARG A 15 3.59 19.82 -2.55
C ARG A 15 3.00 19.09 -3.75
N ALA A 16 2.62 17.83 -3.60
CA ALA A 16 1.95 17.05 -4.64
C ALA A 16 0.66 17.73 -5.10
N GLN A 17 -0.20 18.18 -4.17
CA GLN A 17 -1.43 18.89 -4.48
C GLN A 17 -1.20 20.21 -5.24
N ARG A 18 -0.11 20.93 -4.91
CA ARG A 18 0.27 22.16 -5.61
C ARG A 18 0.90 21.90 -6.98
N ARG A 19 1.61 20.79 -7.15
CA ARG A 19 2.34 20.47 -8.39
C ARG A 19 1.50 19.75 -9.42
N LEU A 20 0.56 18.90 -9.01
CA LEU A 20 -0.22 18.08 -9.93
C LEU A 20 -1.46 18.82 -10.48
N PRO A 21 -1.84 18.55 -11.75
CA PRO A 21 -3.16 18.87 -12.27
C PRO A 21 -4.26 18.28 -11.39
N ARG A 22 -5.43 18.93 -11.31
CA ARG A 22 -6.49 18.56 -10.35
C ARG A 22 -6.97 17.11 -10.56
N SER A 23 -7.16 16.66 -11.81
CA SER A 23 -7.56 15.27 -12.07
C SER A 23 -6.47 14.26 -11.73
N VAL A 24 -5.20 14.57 -11.98
CA VAL A 24 -4.06 13.70 -11.63
C VAL A 24 -3.92 13.58 -10.11
N TYR A 25 -4.03 14.69 -9.37
CA TYR A 25 -4.04 14.63 -7.91
C TYR A 25 -5.28 13.88 -7.39
N GLY A 26 -6.44 14.05 -8.01
CA GLY A 26 -7.66 13.34 -7.66
C GLY A 26 -7.58 11.81 -7.81
N ALA A 27 -6.67 11.30 -8.66
CA ALA A 27 -6.36 9.87 -8.79
C ALA A 27 -5.49 9.34 -7.64
N LEU A 28 -4.75 10.21 -6.94
CA LEU A 28 -4.01 9.87 -5.71
C LEU A 28 -4.89 9.87 -4.46
N ILE A 29 -6.05 10.54 -4.52
CA ILE A 29 -7.02 10.55 -3.43
C ILE A 29 -7.81 9.25 -3.52
N ALA A 30 -7.46 8.30 -2.65
CA ALA A 30 -8.21 7.09 -2.41
C ALA A 30 -9.48 7.37 -1.59
N GLY A 31 -10.32 6.35 -1.45
CA GLY A 31 -11.49 6.35 -0.59
C GLY A 31 -12.75 5.97 -1.34
N SER A 32 -13.66 5.32 -0.62
CA SER A 32 -14.99 4.95 -1.10
C SER A 32 -16.04 5.61 -0.23
N GLU A 33 -17.21 5.88 -0.81
CA GLU A 33 -18.38 6.39 -0.10
C GLU A 33 -18.05 7.66 0.72
N LYS A 34 -18.14 7.59 2.05
CA LYS A 34 -17.89 8.71 2.96
C LYS A 34 -16.42 8.86 3.34
N GLY A 35 -15.62 7.81 3.12
CA GLY A 35 -14.20 7.78 3.46
C GLY A 35 -13.93 7.53 4.95
N VAL A 36 -14.80 6.79 5.63
CA VAL A 36 -14.64 6.40 7.05
C VAL A 36 -13.37 5.57 7.22
N THR A 37 -13.18 4.51 6.43
CA THR A 37 -11.99 3.65 6.47
C THR A 37 -10.71 4.46 6.20
N LEU A 38 -10.79 5.42 5.27
CA LEU A 38 -9.67 6.28 4.91
C LEU A 38 -9.20 7.15 6.09
N ALA A 39 -10.15 7.68 6.85
CA ALA A 39 -9.91 8.48 8.04
C ALA A 39 -9.42 7.61 9.20
N ASP A 40 -10.14 6.52 9.54
CA ASP A 40 -9.80 5.62 10.65
C ASP A 40 -8.41 4.99 10.48
N ASN A 41 -8.01 4.65 9.24
CA ASN A 41 -6.67 4.16 8.96
C ASN A 41 -5.55 5.10 9.47
N GLN A 42 -5.78 6.42 9.48
CA GLN A 42 -4.81 7.39 9.98
C GLN A 42 -5.02 7.69 11.46
N GLU A 43 -6.27 7.79 11.90
CA GLU A 43 -6.65 8.11 13.27
C GLU A 43 -6.28 6.99 14.25
N ALA A 44 -6.45 5.72 13.86
CA ALA A 44 -6.13 4.58 14.72
C ALA A 44 -4.65 4.56 15.15
N PHE A 45 -3.71 5.00 14.32
CA PHE A 45 -2.31 5.14 14.75
C PHE A 45 -2.12 6.21 15.82
N ALA A 46 -2.96 7.25 15.85
CA ALA A 46 -2.88 8.33 16.84
C ALA A 46 -3.42 7.93 18.21
N HIS A 47 -4.28 6.90 18.27
CA HIS A 47 -4.77 6.35 19.54
C HIS A 47 -3.72 5.51 20.28
N LEU A 48 -2.71 5.02 19.59
CA LEU A 48 -1.58 4.31 20.19
C LEU A 48 -0.51 5.30 20.67
N GLY A 49 -0.04 5.16 21.91
CA GLY A 49 1.13 5.87 22.43
C GLY A 49 2.41 5.04 22.31
N LEU A 50 3.57 5.70 22.41
CA LEU A 50 4.86 5.05 22.67
C LEU A 50 5.22 5.28 24.14
N ALA A 51 5.85 4.31 24.79
CA ALA A 51 6.28 4.36 26.19
C ALA A 51 7.80 4.50 26.29
N PRO A 52 8.37 5.71 26.11
CA PRO A 52 9.81 5.89 26.00
C PRO A 52 10.54 5.74 27.33
N HIS A 53 11.81 5.32 27.25
CA HIS A 53 12.76 5.38 28.35
C HIS A 53 13.48 6.74 28.39
N VAL A 54 13.97 7.12 29.57
CA VAL A 54 14.70 8.39 29.78
C VAL A 54 16.22 8.18 29.74
N VAL A 55 16.69 7.01 30.20
CA VAL A 55 18.11 6.63 30.28
C VAL A 55 18.27 5.14 30.00
N GLY A 56 19.50 4.69 29.69
CA GLY A 56 19.79 3.28 29.37
C GLY A 56 19.75 2.94 27.88
N HIS A 57 19.64 3.95 27.02
CA HIS A 57 19.61 3.79 25.57
C HIS A 57 20.85 3.12 25.00
N GLN A 58 20.66 2.35 23.94
CA GLN A 58 21.72 1.69 23.20
C GLN A 58 22.20 2.54 22.02
N ALA A 59 23.52 2.62 21.83
CA ALA A 59 24.10 3.44 20.75
C ALA A 59 23.87 2.83 19.36
N LYS A 60 23.83 1.50 19.26
CA LYS A 60 23.54 0.76 18.01
C LYS A 60 22.04 0.80 17.73
N ARG A 61 21.68 1.06 16.48
CA ARG A 61 20.29 0.99 15.97
C ARG A 61 20.28 0.25 14.64
N ASP A 62 19.83 -0.99 14.70
CA ASP A 62 19.65 -1.86 13.54
C ASP A 62 18.21 -1.77 13.06
N LEU A 63 18.03 -1.22 11.86
CA LEU A 63 16.71 -1.13 11.23
C LEU A 63 16.53 -2.18 10.13
N SER A 64 17.48 -3.09 9.97
CA SER A 64 17.42 -4.11 8.94
C SER A 64 16.51 -5.28 9.38
N THR A 65 15.95 -5.96 8.40
CA THR A 65 15.20 -7.21 8.60
C THR A 65 15.19 -8.01 7.29
N THR A 66 14.46 -9.12 7.26
CA THR A 66 14.11 -9.83 6.03
C THR A 66 12.61 -9.79 5.81
N VAL A 67 12.16 -9.78 4.55
CA VAL A 67 10.74 -9.95 4.21
C VAL A 67 10.64 -11.03 3.14
N MET A 68 9.96 -12.12 3.45
CA MET A 68 9.87 -13.34 2.65
C MET A 68 11.26 -13.84 2.21
N GLY A 69 12.21 -13.82 3.14
CA GLY A 69 13.62 -14.18 2.88
C GLY A 69 14.46 -13.13 2.15
N ILE A 70 13.89 -11.99 1.74
CA ILE A 70 14.61 -10.94 1.03
C ILE A 70 15.16 -9.91 2.04
N PRO A 71 16.49 -9.66 2.09
CA PRO A 71 17.06 -8.66 2.99
C PRO A 71 16.57 -7.23 2.66
N THR A 72 16.24 -6.47 3.69
CA THR A 72 15.85 -5.07 3.59
C THR A 72 16.53 -4.23 4.68
N GLU A 73 17.01 -3.04 4.31
CA GLU A 73 17.69 -2.10 5.22
C GLU A 73 16.70 -1.27 6.07
N LEU A 74 15.40 -1.43 5.79
CA LEU A 74 14.30 -0.73 6.42
C LEU A 74 13.02 -1.58 6.28
N PRO A 75 12.24 -1.83 7.35
CA PRO A 75 10.98 -2.57 7.29
C PRO A 75 9.83 -1.72 6.71
N VAL A 76 10.11 -0.98 5.63
CA VAL A 76 9.17 -0.14 4.90
C VAL A 76 9.31 -0.42 3.40
N LEU A 77 8.31 -1.09 2.84
CA LEU A 77 8.24 -1.50 1.45
C LEU A 77 7.40 -0.52 0.63
N ILE A 78 7.65 -0.47 -0.67
CA ILE A 78 6.77 0.22 -1.61
C ILE A 78 5.57 -0.70 -1.89
N SER A 79 4.36 -0.23 -1.55
CA SER A 79 3.11 -0.94 -1.88
C SER A 79 2.80 -0.84 -3.37
N PRO A 80 2.29 -1.91 -4.01
CA PRO A 80 1.89 -1.88 -5.42
C PRO A 80 0.77 -0.86 -5.63
N THR A 81 1.01 0.11 -6.50
CA THR A 81 -0.02 1.06 -6.96
C THR A 81 0.07 1.25 -8.47
N GLY A 82 -1.06 1.16 -9.17
CA GLY A 82 -1.18 1.52 -10.58
C GLY A 82 -1.63 2.97 -10.71
N VAL A 83 -0.71 3.93 -10.55
CA VAL A 83 -1.03 5.36 -10.73
C VAL A 83 -0.21 5.97 -11.85
N GLN A 84 -0.91 6.29 -12.93
CA GLN A 84 -0.32 6.88 -14.12
C GLN A 84 -0.22 8.42 -14.01
N ALA A 85 0.63 9.00 -14.84
CA ALA A 85 0.73 10.45 -15.05
C ALA A 85 1.23 11.32 -13.86
N VAL A 86 1.59 10.73 -12.71
CA VAL A 86 2.13 11.47 -11.55
C VAL A 86 3.50 12.09 -11.85
N HIS A 87 4.39 11.30 -12.43
CA HIS A 87 5.72 11.71 -12.86
C HIS A 87 6.13 10.88 -14.08
N PRO A 88 6.81 11.44 -15.10
CA PRO A 88 7.12 10.72 -16.34
C PRO A 88 7.93 9.43 -16.16
N ASP A 89 8.85 9.43 -15.20
CA ASP A 89 9.67 8.25 -14.89
C ASP A 89 8.89 7.16 -14.13
N GLY A 90 7.72 7.50 -13.56
CA GLY A 90 6.79 6.57 -12.93
C GLY A 90 7.46 5.58 -11.98
N GLU A 91 7.10 4.31 -12.15
CA GLU A 91 7.52 3.18 -11.34
C GLU A 91 9.03 2.92 -11.40
N VAL A 92 9.72 3.28 -12.50
CA VAL A 92 11.19 3.14 -12.60
C VAL A 92 11.89 4.11 -11.65
N ALA A 93 11.39 5.34 -11.48
CA ALA A 93 11.94 6.26 -10.48
C ALA A 93 11.70 5.76 -9.05
N VAL A 94 10.55 5.13 -8.79
CA VAL A 94 10.25 4.52 -7.48
C VAL A 94 11.17 3.34 -7.22
N ALA A 95 11.41 2.49 -8.22
CA ALA A 95 12.34 1.36 -8.14
C ALA A 95 13.75 1.81 -7.78
N ARG A 96 14.29 2.81 -8.49
CA ARG A 96 15.62 3.38 -8.19
C ARG A 96 15.69 3.95 -6.77
N ALA A 97 14.66 4.66 -6.33
CA ALA A 97 14.62 5.19 -4.97
C ALA A 97 14.61 4.07 -3.91
N ALA A 98 13.82 3.02 -4.13
CA ALA A 98 13.77 1.86 -3.25
C ALA A 98 15.11 1.12 -3.21
N ALA A 99 15.74 0.89 -4.36
CA ALA A 99 17.06 0.28 -4.46
C ALA A 99 18.14 1.12 -3.74
N ASN A 100 18.14 2.44 -3.96
CA ASN A 100 19.07 3.37 -3.30
C ASN A 100 18.92 3.43 -1.77
N ARG A 101 17.81 2.95 -1.22
CA ARG A 101 17.56 2.86 0.23
C ARG A 101 17.46 1.43 0.73
N GLY A 102 17.81 0.47 -0.12
CA GLY A 102 17.91 -0.95 0.21
C GLY A 102 16.58 -1.60 0.59
N THR A 103 15.45 -1.15 0.02
CA THR A 103 14.12 -1.71 0.29
C THR A 103 13.47 -2.34 -0.94
N ILE A 104 12.47 -3.18 -0.68
CA ILE A 104 11.72 -3.96 -1.67
C ILE A 104 10.63 -3.10 -2.32
N MET A 105 10.42 -3.32 -3.61
CA MET A 105 9.34 -2.71 -4.37
C MET A 105 8.23 -3.69 -4.71
N GLY A 106 6.98 -3.39 -4.38
CA GLY A 106 5.81 -4.02 -4.99
C GLY A 106 5.42 -3.29 -6.28
N LEU A 107 5.50 -3.96 -7.43
CA LEU A 107 5.07 -3.43 -8.72
C LEU A 107 3.67 -3.92 -9.05
N SER A 108 2.72 -3.02 -9.33
CA SER A 108 1.38 -3.41 -9.76
C SER A 108 1.37 -3.98 -11.19
N SER A 109 0.54 -4.99 -11.45
CA SER A 109 0.24 -5.43 -12.83
C SER A 109 -0.43 -4.32 -13.65
N PHE A 110 -1.02 -3.31 -12.99
CA PHE A 110 -1.59 -2.11 -13.62
C PHE A 110 -0.60 -0.93 -13.67
N ALA A 111 0.69 -1.18 -13.45
CA ALA A 111 1.74 -0.17 -13.57
C ALA A 111 1.89 0.35 -15.00
N SER A 112 2.38 1.59 -15.13
CA SER A 112 2.63 2.27 -16.41
C SER A 112 3.95 1.87 -17.09
N LYS A 113 4.80 1.13 -16.39
CA LYS A 113 6.12 0.70 -16.87
C LYS A 113 6.20 -0.82 -16.98
N PRO A 114 6.89 -1.35 -18.01
CA PRO A 114 7.18 -2.77 -18.12
C PRO A 114 7.91 -3.31 -16.89
N VAL A 115 7.55 -4.51 -16.46
CA VAL A 115 8.17 -5.22 -15.32
C VAL A 115 9.69 -5.37 -15.48
N GLU A 116 10.16 -5.55 -16.71
CA GLU A 116 11.58 -5.67 -17.05
C GLU A 116 12.37 -4.39 -16.73
N GLU A 117 11.82 -3.21 -17.06
CA GLU A 117 12.48 -1.93 -16.79
C GLU A 117 12.53 -1.63 -15.28
N VAL A 118 11.49 -2.02 -14.56
CA VAL A 118 11.39 -1.82 -13.10
C VAL A 118 12.36 -2.74 -12.37
N ILE A 119 12.43 -4.02 -12.74
CA ILE A 119 13.37 -4.98 -12.12
C ILE A 119 14.81 -4.60 -12.43
N ALA A 120 15.11 -4.13 -13.66
CA ALA A 120 16.44 -3.62 -13.99
C ALA A 120 16.86 -2.44 -13.09
N ALA A 121 15.91 -1.66 -12.59
CA ALA A 121 16.16 -0.57 -11.64
C ALA A 121 16.18 -1.02 -10.17
N ASN A 122 15.46 -2.09 -9.80
CA ASN A 122 15.51 -2.71 -8.48
C ASN A 122 15.29 -4.23 -8.58
N PRO A 123 16.33 -5.06 -8.39
CA PRO A 123 16.19 -6.52 -8.43
C PRO A 123 15.37 -7.07 -7.25
N ARG A 124 15.14 -6.29 -6.19
CA ARG A 124 14.26 -6.64 -5.07
C ARG A 124 12.81 -6.19 -5.37
N THR A 125 12.28 -6.57 -6.54
CA THR A 125 10.91 -6.23 -6.96
C THR A 125 10.01 -7.46 -6.88
N LEU A 126 8.93 -7.33 -6.11
CA LEU A 126 7.79 -8.24 -6.07
C LEU A 126 6.78 -7.80 -7.13
N PHE A 127 6.26 -8.75 -7.91
CA PHE A 127 5.23 -8.44 -8.90
C PHE A 127 3.83 -8.72 -8.33
N GLN A 128 2.99 -7.69 -8.29
CA GLN A 128 1.61 -7.80 -7.84
C GLN A 128 0.67 -8.13 -8.99
N MET A 129 -0.18 -9.12 -8.79
CA MET A 129 -1.21 -9.55 -9.72
C MET A 129 -2.61 -9.40 -9.12
N TYR A 130 -3.54 -8.94 -9.95
CA TYR A 130 -4.97 -9.03 -9.70
C TYR A 130 -5.50 -10.35 -10.28
N TRP A 131 -6.53 -10.92 -9.66
CA TRP A 131 -7.33 -11.98 -10.26
C TRP A 131 -8.18 -11.39 -11.40
N SER A 132 -7.67 -11.47 -12.62
CA SER A 132 -8.25 -10.79 -13.79
C SER A 132 -7.91 -11.52 -15.08
N GLY A 133 -8.91 -11.80 -15.91
CA GLY A 133 -8.81 -12.57 -17.14
C GLY A 133 -8.88 -14.08 -16.88
N THR A 134 -8.42 -14.88 -17.84
CA THR A 134 -8.40 -16.34 -17.73
C THR A 134 -7.18 -16.84 -16.94
N ARG A 135 -7.20 -18.10 -16.52
CA ARG A 135 -6.04 -18.73 -15.87
C ARG A 135 -4.80 -18.71 -16.78
N GLU A 136 -4.96 -18.88 -18.09
CA GLU A 136 -3.87 -18.79 -19.07
C GLU A 136 -3.28 -17.37 -19.14
N ALA A 137 -4.14 -16.33 -19.07
CA ALA A 137 -3.67 -14.95 -19.03
C ALA A 137 -2.91 -14.64 -17.72
N MET A 138 -3.35 -15.19 -16.59
CA MET A 138 -2.64 -15.07 -15.32
C MET A 138 -1.29 -15.80 -15.35
N LEU A 139 -1.25 -17.03 -15.86
CA LEU A 139 0.00 -17.78 -16.08
C LEU A 139 0.97 -16.99 -16.96
N GLN A 140 0.49 -16.42 -18.07
CA GLN A 140 1.33 -15.61 -18.96
C GLN A 140 1.99 -14.43 -18.23
N ARG A 141 1.23 -13.71 -17.41
CA ARG A 141 1.74 -12.56 -16.63
C ARG A 141 2.73 -13.01 -15.58
N MET A 142 2.44 -14.13 -14.92
CA MET A 142 3.31 -14.75 -13.93
C MET A 142 4.64 -15.18 -14.55
N GLU A 143 4.62 -15.89 -15.67
CA GLU A 143 5.83 -16.30 -16.39
C GLU A 143 6.65 -15.10 -16.85
N ARG A 144 6.00 -14.04 -17.32
CA ARG A 144 6.70 -12.80 -17.68
C ARG A 144 7.42 -12.18 -16.49
N ALA A 145 6.75 -12.10 -15.34
CA ALA A 145 7.36 -11.57 -14.12
C ALA A 145 8.54 -12.44 -13.65
N ARG A 146 8.40 -13.77 -13.71
CA ARG A 146 9.47 -14.72 -13.39
C ARG A 146 10.67 -14.55 -14.33
N ALA A 147 10.43 -14.52 -15.64
CA ALA A 147 11.47 -14.36 -16.65
C ALA A 147 12.19 -13.01 -16.52
N ALA A 148 11.48 -11.97 -16.08
CA ALA A 148 12.06 -10.66 -15.80
C ALA A 148 12.89 -10.63 -14.50
N GLY A 149 12.76 -11.62 -13.61
CA GLY A 149 13.52 -11.74 -12.36
C GLY A 149 12.79 -11.24 -11.11
N ALA A 150 11.44 -11.24 -11.10
CA ALA A 150 10.69 -10.84 -9.91
C ALA A 150 11.02 -11.78 -8.74
N CYS A 151 11.35 -11.22 -7.58
CA CYS A 151 11.78 -12.00 -6.41
C CYS A 151 10.62 -12.60 -5.61
N GLY A 152 9.38 -12.36 -6.04
CA GLY A 152 8.18 -12.90 -5.44
C GLY A 152 6.90 -12.33 -6.06
N LEU A 153 5.76 -12.88 -5.66
CA LEU A 153 4.44 -12.43 -6.09
C LEU A 153 3.63 -11.83 -4.95
N ILE A 154 2.77 -10.89 -5.31
CA ILE A 154 1.69 -10.40 -4.45
C ILE A 154 0.35 -10.69 -5.15
N ALA A 155 -0.48 -11.56 -4.59
CA ALA A 155 -1.86 -11.74 -5.04
C ALA A 155 -2.77 -10.78 -4.27
N THR A 156 -3.47 -9.89 -4.97
CA THR A 156 -4.38 -8.90 -4.35
C THR A 156 -5.83 -9.22 -4.67
N LEU A 157 -6.61 -9.52 -3.62
CA LEU A 157 -7.98 -10.04 -3.75
C LEU A 157 -9.04 -9.20 -3.01
N ASP A 158 -8.67 -8.08 -2.40
CA ASP A 158 -9.56 -7.24 -1.57
C ASP A 158 -10.42 -6.24 -2.35
N TRP A 159 -10.49 -6.34 -3.69
CA TRP A 159 -11.25 -5.40 -4.50
C TRP A 159 -12.75 -5.68 -4.47
N SER A 160 -13.44 -4.99 -3.57
CA SER A 160 -14.89 -4.82 -3.53
C SER A 160 -15.20 -3.33 -3.74
N PHE A 161 -15.43 -2.92 -4.98
CA PHE A 161 -15.43 -1.50 -5.33
C PHE A 161 -16.83 -0.86 -5.20
N SER A 162 -16.87 0.35 -4.63
CA SER A 162 -17.99 1.29 -4.79
C SER A 162 -17.56 2.41 -5.73
N ASN A 163 -18.33 2.69 -6.78
CA ASN A 163 -18.01 3.74 -7.74
C ASN A 163 -18.14 5.16 -7.16
N GLY A 164 -18.89 5.30 -6.06
CA GLY A 164 -19.22 6.57 -5.43
C GLY A 164 -18.22 6.95 -4.35
N ARG A 165 -17.88 8.25 -4.29
CA ARG A 165 -17.19 8.88 -3.17
C ARG A 165 -17.65 10.33 -3.04
N ASP A 166 -17.87 10.81 -1.83
CA ASP A 166 -18.53 12.10 -1.55
C ASP A 166 -17.77 13.32 -2.12
N TRP A 167 -16.48 13.19 -2.39
CA TRP A 167 -15.65 14.23 -3.01
C TRP A 167 -15.48 14.08 -4.54
N GLY A 168 -16.18 13.12 -5.15
CA GLY A 168 -16.23 12.91 -6.59
C GLY A 168 -15.02 12.19 -7.20
N SER A 169 -15.27 11.45 -8.28
CA SER A 169 -14.25 10.70 -9.02
C SER A 169 -13.47 11.62 -9.98
N PRO A 170 -12.16 11.39 -10.17
CA PRO A 170 -11.38 12.22 -11.06
C PRO A 170 -11.74 11.88 -12.50
N TRP A 171 -11.80 12.88 -13.37
CA TRP A 171 -11.91 12.60 -14.80
C TRP A 171 -10.54 12.14 -15.33
N ILE A 172 -10.45 10.85 -15.67
CA ILE A 172 -9.28 10.24 -16.31
C ILE A 172 -9.69 9.87 -17.75
N PRO A 173 -8.97 10.34 -18.78
CA PRO A 173 -9.26 9.94 -20.16
C PRO A 173 -8.72 8.54 -20.47
N GLU A 174 -9.35 7.81 -21.40
CA GLU A 174 -8.82 6.53 -21.89
C GLU A 174 -7.57 6.71 -22.77
N LYS A 175 -7.55 7.76 -23.61
CA LYS A 175 -6.44 8.10 -24.51
C LYS A 175 -6.27 9.61 -24.58
N ILE A 176 -5.03 10.07 -24.72
CA ILE A 176 -4.72 11.49 -24.93
C ILE A 176 -4.92 11.84 -26.42
N THR A 177 -6.16 12.12 -26.80
CA THR A 177 -6.50 12.70 -28.13
C THR A 177 -6.29 14.22 -28.13
N ALA A 178 -6.26 14.86 -29.30
CA ALA A 178 -6.17 16.33 -29.39
C ALA A 178 -7.31 17.04 -28.61
N LYS A 179 -8.53 16.49 -28.67
CA LYS A 179 -9.70 16.98 -27.91
C LYS A 179 -9.51 16.83 -26.39
N VAL A 180 -8.97 15.69 -25.96
CA VAL A 180 -8.64 15.44 -24.54
C VAL A 180 -7.53 16.38 -24.06
N ALA A 181 -6.50 16.58 -24.88
CA ALA A 181 -5.41 17.50 -24.59
C ALA A 181 -5.93 18.94 -24.44
N ALA A 182 -6.79 19.41 -25.35
CA ALA A 182 -7.44 20.72 -25.24
C ALA A 182 -8.28 20.85 -23.96
N ARG A 183 -9.06 19.83 -23.58
CA ARG A 183 -9.85 19.82 -22.33
C ARG A 183 -8.95 19.83 -21.08
N PHE A 184 -7.80 19.18 -21.15
CA PHE A 184 -6.85 19.07 -20.03
C PHE A 184 -5.89 20.27 -19.92
N ALA A 185 -5.68 21.01 -21.02
CA ALA A 185 -4.71 22.10 -21.11
C ALA A 185 -4.86 23.16 -19.99
N PRO A 186 -6.07 23.63 -19.60
CA PRO A 186 -6.19 24.60 -18.51
C PRO A 186 -5.63 24.09 -17.17
N GLN A 187 -5.75 22.79 -16.89
CA GLN A 187 -5.21 22.19 -15.68
C GLN A 187 -3.69 22.04 -15.76
N ALA A 188 -3.17 21.61 -16.91
CA ALA A 188 -1.73 21.43 -17.13
C ALA A 188 -0.96 22.76 -17.13
N LEU A 189 -1.48 23.79 -17.81
CA LEU A 189 -0.85 25.11 -17.90
C LEU A 189 -0.75 25.81 -16.54
N ARG A 190 -1.70 25.56 -15.62
CA ARG A 190 -1.64 26.02 -14.22
C ARG A 190 -0.56 25.32 -13.38
N ARG A 191 0.10 24.31 -13.94
CA ARG A 191 1.07 23.43 -13.28
C ARG A 191 2.36 23.32 -14.12
N PRO A 192 3.12 24.41 -14.29
CA PRO A 192 4.23 24.48 -15.23
C PRO A 192 5.34 23.47 -14.94
N GLY A 193 5.65 23.19 -13.67
CA GLY A 193 6.66 22.20 -13.31
C GLY A 193 6.32 20.78 -13.78
N TRP A 194 5.05 20.38 -13.65
CA TRP A 194 4.55 19.09 -14.12
C TRP A 194 4.55 19.05 -15.66
N LEU A 195 4.04 20.11 -16.32
CA LEU A 195 4.01 20.19 -17.78
C LEU A 195 5.43 20.12 -18.37
N LEU A 196 6.37 20.88 -17.82
CA LEU A 196 7.77 20.87 -18.26
C LEU A 196 8.43 19.50 -18.07
N ALA A 197 8.08 18.74 -17.03
CA ALA A 197 8.59 17.39 -16.84
C ALA A 197 8.17 16.45 -17.99
N TYR A 198 6.91 16.51 -18.42
CA TYR A 198 6.43 15.73 -19.58
C TYR A 198 6.97 16.27 -20.91
N LEU A 199 7.06 17.58 -21.11
CA LEU A 199 7.63 18.15 -22.33
C LEU A 199 9.09 17.72 -22.53
N LYS A 200 9.87 17.63 -21.44
CA LYS A 200 11.26 17.15 -21.48
C LYS A 200 11.40 15.72 -21.97
N THR A 201 10.42 14.85 -21.74
CA THR A 201 10.47 13.47 -22.24
C THR A 201 10.16 13.36 -23.73
N ARG A 202 9.60 14.42 -24.33
CA ARG A 202 9.06 14.44 -25.70
C ARG A 202 8.00 13.36 -25.95
N LYS A 203 7.40 12.83 -24.88
CA LYS A 203 6.36 11.80 -24.92
C LYS A 203 5.11 12.31 -24.20
N LEU A 204 3.95 11.95 -24.72
CA LEU A 204 2.69 12.12 -23.99
C LEU A 204 2.61 11.13 -22.83
N PRO A 205 1.84 11.43 -21.76
CA PRO A 205 1.55 10.45 -20.73
C PRO A 205 0.93 9.20 -21.35
N ASP A 206 1.57 8.06 -21.13
CA ASP A 206 1.01 6.75 -21.47
C ASP A 206 0.03 6.33 -20.36
N LEU A 207 -1.19 6.02 -20.77
CA LEU A 207 -2.27 5.58 -19.87
C LEU A 207 -2.59 4.08 -20.06
N THR A 208 -1.65 3.33 -20.64
CA THR A 208 -1.73 1.88 -20.79
C THR A 208 -1.08 1.12 -19.63
N VAL A 209 -1.41 -0.16 -19.53
CA VAL A 209 -0.86 -1.08 -18.53
C VAL A 209 -0.09 -2.21 -19.24
N PRO A 210 1.19 -1.99 -19.60
CA PRO A 210 1.94 -2.91 -20.45
C PRO A 210 2.12 -4.32 -19.88
N ASN A 211 1.95 -4.52 -18.58
CA ASN A 211 2.20 -5.79 -17.91
C ASN A 211 1.04 -6.81 -18.04
N LEU A 212 -0.11 -6.43 -18.61
CA LEU A 212 -1.25 -7.34 -18.80
C LEU A 212 -1.20 -8.17 -20.09
N ARG A 213 -0.20 -7.92 -20.94
CA ARG A 213 0.01 -8.60 -22.22
C ARG A 213 1.45 -9.09 -22.32
N PRO A 214 1.76 -9.99 -23.28
CA PRO A 214 3.13 -10.37 -23.58
C PRO A 214 3.98 -9.15 -23.99
N PRO A 215 5.32 -9.21 -23.83
CA PRO A 215 6.22 -8.19 -24.35
C PRO A 215 5.95 -7.90 -25.83
N GLY A 216 5.80 -6.63 -26.19
CA GLY A 216 5.49 -6.19 -27.56
C GLY A 216 4.02 -6.32 -27.99
N GLY A 217 3.14 -6.88 -27.15
CA GLY A 217 1.70 -6.90 -27.39
C GLY A 217 1.04 -5.52 -27.21
N GLU A 218 -0.15 -5.33 -27.76
CA GLU A 218 -0.93 -4.09 -27.58
C GLU A 218 -1.43 -3.98 -26.13
N ALA A 219 -0.83 -3.07 -25.36
CA ALA A 219 -1.19 -2.85 -23.97
C ALA A 219 -2.60 -2.24 -23.84
N PRO A 220 -3.48 -2.79 -22.99
CA PRO A 220 -4.78 -2.19 -22.74
C PRO A 220 -4.63 -0.87 -21.99
N THR A 221 -5.63 0.01 -22.13
CA THR A 221 -5.74 1.21 -21.28
C THR A 221 -6.03 0.80 -19.83
N PHE A 222 -5.76 1.69 -18.88
CA PHE A 222 -6.13 1.47 -17.48
C PHE A 222 -7.61 1.08 -17.30
N PHE A 223 -8.52 1.74 -18.02
CA PHE A 223 -9.94 1.40 -17.97
C PHE A 223 -10.27 0.07 -18.65
N GLY A 224 -9.55 -0.30 -19.72
CA GLY A 224 -9.71 -1.62 -20.34
C GLY A 224 -9.30 -2.75 -19.39
N ALA A 225 -8.19 -2.57 -18.68
CA ALA A 225 -7.74 -3.47 -17.62
C ALA A 225 -8.73 -3.56 -16.46
N TYR A 226 -9.25 -2.41 -16.03
CA TYR A 226 -10.26 -2.31 -14.98
C TYR A 226 -11.57 -3.01 -15.37
N HIS A 227 -12.00 -2.85 -16.62
CA HIS A 227 -13.17 -3.55 -17.17
C HIS A 227 -12.96 -5.06 -17.19
N GLU A 228 -11.81 -5.54 -17.71
CA GLU A 228 -11.47 -6.97 -17.71
C GLU A 228 -11.56 -7.56 -16.29
N TRP A 229 -10.97 -6.88 -15.30
CA TRP A 229 -11.08 -7.25 -13.89
C TRP A 229 -12.52 -7.31 -13.38
N MET A 230 -13.33 -6.25 -13.56
CA MET A 230 -14.73 -6.22 -13.09
C MET A 230 -15.60 -7.32 -13.68
N THR A 231 -15.30 -7.75 -14.91
CA THR A 231 -16.04 -8.82 -15.60
C THR A 231 -15.48 -10.21 -15.34
N THR A 232 -14.34 -10.31 -14.65
CA THR A 232 -13.73 -11.60 -14.30
C THR A 232 -14.48 -12.21 -13.11
N THR A 233 -14.81 -13.49 -13.19
CA THR A 233 -15.39 -14.23 -12.06
C THR A 233 -14.46 -14.18 -10.85
N PRO A 234 -14.95 -13.77 -9.65
CA PRO A 234 -14.13 -13.75 -8.44
C PRO A 234 -13.54 -15.13 -8.10
N PRO A 235 -12.32 -15.20 -7.52
CA PRO A 235 -11.67 -16.48 -7.22
C PRO A 235 -12.29 -17.17 -6.01
N THR A 236 -12.19 -18.50 -5.98
CA THR A 236 -12.35 -19.32 -4.77
C THR A 236 -11.03 -19.49 -4.01
N TRP A 237 -11.05 -20.14 -2.85
CA TRP A 237 -9.80 -20.53 -2.16
C TRP A 237 -8.99 -21.58 -2.94
N GLU A 238 -9.66 -22.44 -3.72
CA GLU A 238 -8.99 -23.41 -4.59
C GLU A 238 -8.25 -22.72 -5.74
N ASP A 239 -8.81 -21.62 -6.26
CA ASP A 239 -8.13 -20.74 -7.22
C ASP A 239 -6.87 -20.10 -6.64
N VAL A 240 -6.89 -19.69 -5.37
CA VAL A 240 -5.72 -19.15 -4.67
C VAL A 240 -4.66 -20.24 -4.45
N ALA A 241 -5.08 -21.45 -4.06
CA ALA A 241 -4.19 -22.60 -3.95
C ALA A 241 -3.52 -22.93 -5.28
N TRP A 242 -4.31 -22.98 -6.35
CA TRP A 242 -3.80 -23.16 -7.71
C TRP A 242 -2.78 -22.06 -8.06
N LEU A 243 -3.09 -20.78 -7.82
CA LEU A 243 -2.18 -19.67 -8.13
C LEU A 243 -0.86 -19.77 -7.35
N ARG A 244 -0.92 -20.21 -6.09
CA ARG A 244 0.24 -20.46 -5.25
C ARG A 244 1.10 -21.60 -5.79
N GLU A 245 0.50 -22.70 -6.27
CA GLU A 245 1.20 -23.82 -6.90
C GLU A 245 1.93 -23.43 -8.18
N GLN A 246 1.39 -22.47 -8.96
CA GLN A 246 2.02 -22.01 -10.20
C GLN A 246 3.28 -21.16 -9.95
N TRP A 247 3.50 -20.68 -8.73
CA TRP A 247 4.64 -19.83 -8.38
C TRP A 247 5.59 -20.51 -7.40
N ASP A 248 6.70 -21.04 -7.90
CA ASP A 248 7.77 -21.60 -7.06
C ASP A 248 8.67 -20.52 -6.43
N GLY A 249 8.12 -19.75 -5.48
CA GLY A 249 8.87 -18.71 -4.77
C GLY A 249 8.03 -17.96 -3.73
N PRO A 250 8.58 -16.87 -3.16
CA PRO A 250 7.86 -16.02 -2.22
C PRO A 250 6.50 -15.57 -2.75
N PHE A 251 5.45 -15.79 -1.96
CA PHE A 251 4.07 -15.49 -2.33
C PHE A 251 3.35 -14.80 -1.19
N LEU A 252 2.89 -13.57 -1.42
CA LEU A 252 2.15 -12.77 -0.46
C LEU A 252 0.67 -12.67 -0.86
N LEU A 253 -0.24 -13.01 0.06
CA LEU A 253 -1.67 -12.72 -0.10
C LEU A 253 -2.01 -11.36 0.53
N LYS A 254 -2.44 -10.41 -0.29
CA LYS A 254 -2.73 -9.03 0.14
C LYS A 254 -4.23 -8.77 0.23
N GLY A 255 -4.62 -8.11 1.32
CA GLY A 255 -6.01 -7.72 1.55
C GLY A 255 -6.70 -8.47 2.68
N VAL A 256 -5.92 -9.15 3.54
CA VAL A 256 -6.45 -9.99 4.60
C VAL A 256 -6.85 -9.12 5.79
N THR A 257 -8.09 -9.21 6.24
CA THR A 257 -8.58 -8.44 7.41
C THR A 257 -9.22 -9.32 8.48
N ARG A 258 -9.23 -10.64 8.26
CA ARG A 258 -9.85 -11.63 9.13
C ARG A 258 -8.91 -12.78 9.44
N ILE A 259 -9.10 -13.38 10.61
CA ILE A 259 -8.31 -14.47 11.15
C ILE A 259 -8.57 -15.77 10.37
N ASP A 260 -9.82 -16.07 10.03
CA ASP A 260 -10.18 -17.25 9.23
C ASP A 260 -9.53 -17.22 7.84
N ASP A 261 -9.52 -16.07 7.18
CA ASP A 261 -8.83 -15.89 5.90
C ASP A 261 -7.30 -16.03 6.04
N ALA A 262 -6.72 -15.48 7.10
CA ALA A 262 -5.28 -15.60 7.37
C ALA A 262 -4.85 -17.06 7.59
N LYS A 263 -5.64 -17.84 8.34
CA LYS A 263 -5.41 -19.28 8.55
C LYS A 263 -5.49 -20.07 7.24
N ARG A 264 -6.52 -19.82 6.43
CA ARG A 264 -6.64 -20.46 5.11
C ARG A 264 -5.47 -20.13 4.19
N ALA A 265 -4.98 -18.90 4.22
CA ALA A 265 -3.81 -18.50 3.46
C ALA A 265 -2.56 -19.27 3.93
N ALA A 266 -2.37 -19.42 5.24
CA ALA A 266 -1.30 -20.24 5.82
C ALA A 266 -1.41 -21.72 5.40
N ASP A 267 -2.61 -22.31 5.44
CA ASP A 267 -2.86 -23.69 5.01
C ASP A 267 -2.49 -23.93 3.53
N ILE A 268 -2.67 -22.91 2.69
CA ILE A 268 -2.30 -22.92 1.26
C ILE A 268 -0.77 -22.79 1.06
N GLY A 269 -0.02 -22.44 2.11
CA GLY A 269 1.43 -22.30 2.06
C GLY A 269 1.91 -20.99 1.45
N VAL A 270 1.14 -19.89 1.60
CA VAL A 270 1.67 -18.56 1.30
C VAL A 270 2.86 -18.23 2.20
N THR A 271 3.81 -17.44 1.72
CA THR A 271 4.97 -17.02 2.54
C THR A 271 4.60 -15.90 3.50
N ALA A 272 3.66 -15.05 3.09
CA ALA A 272 3.22 -13.91 3.87
C ALA A 272 1.77 -13.54 3.59
N VAL A 273 1.17 -12.85 4.55
CA VAL A 273 -0.09 -12.12 4.37
C VAL A 273 0.13 -10.63 4.58
N SER A 274 -0.61 -9.78 3.87
CA SER A 274 -0.68 -8.35 4.18
C SER A 274 -2.05 -7.99 4.74
N VAL A 275 -2.04 -7.52 5.97
CA VAL A 275 -3.17 -6.88 6.64
C VAL A 275 -3.43 -5.54 5.99
N SER A 276 -4.50 -5.48 5.20
CA SER A 276 -4.76 -4.38 4.27
C SER A 276 -6.25 -4.23 3.99
N ASN A 277 -6.72 -2.98 3.96
CA ASN A 277 -8.03 -2.60 3.46
C ASN A 277 -7.90 -1.72 2.20
N HIS A 278 -6.87 -1.99 1.39
CA HIS A 278 -6.51 -1.24 0.20
C HIS A 278 -6.32 0.27 0.42
N GLY A 279 -5.89 0.66 1.62
CA GLY A 279 -5.73 2.07 2.01
C GLY A 279 -7.05 2.84 2.08
N GLY A 280 -8.18 2.13 2.29
CA GLY A 280 -9.54 2.64 2.34
C GLY A 280 -10.25 2.80 1.00
N ASN A 281 -9.71 2.21 -0.08
CA ASN A 281 -10.19 2.44 -1.44
C ASN A 281 -11.29 1.48 -1.93
N ASN A 282 -11.64 0.46 -1.14
CA ASN A 282 -12.57 -0.59 -1.54
C ASN A 282 -13.85 -0.52 -0.70
N LEU A 283 -13.99 -1.35 0.35
CA LEU A 283 -15.15 -1.32 1.23
C LEU A 283 -15.02 -0.26 2.33
N ASP A 284 -15.88 0.77 2.28
CA ASP A 284 -15.92 1.77 3.36
C ASP A 284 -16.49 1.14 4.64
N THR A 285 -16.18 1.72 5.79
CA THR A 285 -16.47 1.19 7.14
C THR A 285 -15.71 -0.09 7.54
N THR A 286 -14.81 -0.59 6.68
CA THR A 286 -13.78 -1.57 7.09
C THR A 286 -12.91 -0.96 8.19
N PRO A 287 -12.66 -1.65 9.30
CA PRO A 287 -11.78 -1.13 10.36
C PRO A 287 -10.38 -0.80 9.86
N ALA A 288 -9.71 0.13 10.53
CA ALA A 288 -8.29 0.39 10.30
C ALA A 288 -7.47 -0.91 10.41
N ALA A 289 -6.58 -1.15 9.44
CA ALA A 289 -5.79 -2.38 9.36
C ALA A 289 -4.98 -2.66 10.64
N ILE A 290 -4.47 -1.60 11.29
CA ILE A 290 -3.71 -1.70 12.55
C ILE A 290 -4.52 -2.26 13.72
N ARG A 291 -5.87 -2.13 13.71
CA ARG A 291 -6.74 -2.63 14.78
C ARG A 291 -6.91 -4.16 14.74
N VAL A 292 -6.83 -4.75 13.55
CA VAL A 292 -6.99 -6.20 13.35
C VAL A 292 -5.64 -6.94 13.23
N LEU A 293 -4.54 -6.19 13.10
CA LEU A 293 -3.19 -6.73 12.93
C LEU A 293 -2.81 -7.75 14.03
N PRO A 294 -2.92 -7.45 15.34
CA PRO A 294 -2.45 -8.39 16.37
C PRO A 294 -3.19 -9.71 16.38
N GLY A 295 -4.52 -9.68 16.17
CA GLY A 295 -5.33 -10.90 16.12
C GLY A 295 -4.94 -11.81 14.95
N ILE A 296 -4.58 -11.22 13.80
CA ILE A 296 -4.06 -11.98 12.65
C ILE A 296 -2.66 -12.51 12.94
N ALA A 297 -1.76 -11.67 13.47
CA ALA A 297 -0.39 -12.05 13.77
C ALA A 297 -0.31 -13.20 14.79
N GLU A 298 -1.07 -13.13 15.87
CA GLU A 298 -1.21 -14.21 16.85
C GLU A 298 -1.74 -15.49 16.22
N ALA A 299 -2.77 -15.39 15.37
CA ALA A 299 -3.46 -16.55 14.82
C ALA A 299 -2.60 -17.36 13.83
N VAL A 300 -1.68 -16.72 13.12
CA VAL A 300 -0.78 -17.41 12.19
C VAL A 300 0.58 -17.73 12.79
N GLY A 301 1.00 -17.01 13.84
CA GLY A 301 2.28 -17.22 14.52
C GLY A 301 3.46 -17.18 13.55
N ASP A 302 4.39 -18.11 13.70
CA ASP A 302 5.60 -18.21 12.87
C ASP A 302 5.37 -18.92 11.52
N GLN A 303 4.14 -19.32 11.18
CA GLN A 303 3.86 -20.05 9.94
C GLN A 303 3.99 -19.17 8.69
N VAL A 304 3.57 -17.91 8.78
CA VAL A 304 3.65 -16.93 7.68
C VAL A 304 4.04 -15.57 8.23
N GLU A 305 4.81 -14.81 7.46
CA GLU A 305 5.10 -13.42 7.82
C GLU A 305 3.85 -12.54 7.66
N VAL A 306 3.69 -11.57 8.54
CA VAL A 306 2.54 -10.64 8.51
C VAL A 306 3.04 -9.25 8.16
N LEU A 307 2.55 -8.67 7.08
CA LEU A 307 2.83 -7.28 6.71
C LEU A 307 1.59 -6.42 6.98
N LEU A 308 1.78 -5.10 7.07
CA LEU A 308 0.68 -4.15 7.19
C LEU A 308 0.75 -3.07 6.12
N ASP A 309 -0.39 -2.72 5.53
CA ASP A 309 -0.55 -1.43 4.86
C ASP A 309 -1.84 -0.72 5.30
N GLY A 310 -1.99 0.52 4.83
CA GLY A 310 -3.09 1.40 5.24
C GLY A 310 -2.64 2.39 6.32
N GLY A 311 -2.81 3.68 6.07
CA GLY A 311 -2.62 4.71 7.10
C GLY A 311 -1.19 5.17 7.42
N VAL A 312 -0.15 4.35 7.25
CA VAL A 312 1.25 4.67 7.67
C VAL A 312 1.79 5.97 7.04
N ARG A 313 2.20 6.96 7.86
CA ARG A 313 2.76 8.26 7.39
C ARG A 313 4.02 8.72 8.12
N ARG A 314 4.40 8.07 9.22
CA ARG A 314 5.54 8.44 10.08
C ARG A 314 6.33 7.21 10.49
N GLY A 315 7.60 7.39 10.85
CA GLY A 315 8.41 6.30 11.39
C GLY A 315 7.86 5.72 12.70
N SER A 316 7.18 6.53 13.52
CA SER A 316 6.44 6.05 14.70
C SER A 316 5.29 5.11 14.35
N ASP A 317 4.64 5.32 13.19
CA ASP A 317 3.56 4.44 12.71
C ASP A 317 4.16 3.09 12.30
N VAL A 318 5.37 3.10 11.72
CA VAL A 318 6.13 1.89 11.43
C VAL A 318 6.44 1.14 12.73
N ALA A 319 7.03 1.81 13.72
CA ALA A 319 7.36 1.20 15.02
C ALA A 319 6.15 0.53 15.68
N LYS A 320 5.00 1.23 15.71
CA LYS A 320 3.74 0.69 16.23
C LYS A 320 3.27 -0.57 15.50
N ALA A 321 3.37 -0.59 14.17
CA ALA A 321 2.99 -1.79 13.42
C ALA A 321 3.93 -2.97 13.71
N LEU A 322 5.24 -2.72 13.84
CA LEU A 322 6.22 -3.77 14.16
C LEU A 322 5.99 -4.35 15.55
N ALA A 323 5.85 -3.47 16.56
CA ALA A 323 5.51 -3.83 17.93
C ALA A 323 4.21 -4.66 18.06
N LEU A 324 3.29 -4.51 17.10
CA LEU A 324 2.01 -5.21 17.03
C LEU A 324 2.04 -6.48 16.17
N GLY A 325 3.22 -6.95 15.77
CA GLY A 325 3.41 -8.23 15.09
C GLY A 325 3.55 -8.15 13.56
N ALA A 326 3.64 -6.95 12.98
CA ALA A 326 4.02 -6.84 11.56
C ALA A 326 5.53 -7.06 11.39
N ARG A 327 5.93 -7.84 10.40
CA ARG A 327 7.32 -7.97 9.95
C ARG A 327 7.83 -6.70 9.28
N ALA A 328 6.97 -6.07 8.50
CA ALA A 328 7.23 -4.82 7.80
C ALA A 328 5.91 -4.13 7.41
N VAL A 329 6.00 -2.84 7.07
CA VAL A 329 4.86 -2.11 6.50
C VAL A 329 5.04 -1.84 5.01
N MET A 330 3.95 -1.67 4.28
CA MET A 330 3.96 -1.20 2.90
C MET A 330 3.35 0.20 2.82
N ILE A 331 4.04 1.13 2.16
CA ILE A 331 3.53 2.49 1.95
C ILE A 331 3.04 2.67 0.52
N GLY A 332 1.88 3.31 0.35
CA GLY A 332 1.31 3.67 -0.97
C GLY A 332 1.39 5.17 -1.22
N ARG A 333 0.31 5.88 -0.87
CA ARG A 333 0.18 7.34 -1.05
C ARG A 333 1.38 8.15 -0.56
N ALA A 334 2.04 7.75 0.54
CA ALA A 334 3.21 8.45 1.06
C ALA A 334 4.32 8.61 0.00
N TYR A 335 4.74 7.50 -0.65
CA TYR A 335 5.78 7.59 -1.68
C TYR A 335 5.27 8.26 -2.95
N LEU A 336 4.00 8.09 -3.31
CA LEU A 336 3.42 8.75 -4.49
C LEU A 336 3.41 10.27 -4.33
N TRP A 337 3.18 10.78 -3.13
CA TRP A 337 3.35 12.21 -2.84
C TRP A 337 4.80 12.66 -2.92
N GLY A 338 5.74 11.82 -2.48
CA GLY A 338 7.17 12.04 -2.70
C GLY A 338 7.51 12.14 -4.19
N LEU A 339 7.07 11.17 -4.99
CA LEU A 339 7.25 11.13 -6.44
C LEU A 339 6.68 12.38 -7.12
N ALA A 340 5.44 12.73 -6.79
CA ALA A 340 4.77 13.93 -7.29
C ALA A 340 5.47 15.23 -6.86
N ALA A 341 6.05 15.24 -5.66
CA ALA A 341 6.78 16.36 -5.17
C ALA A 341 8.09 16.52 -5.95
N ASN A 342 8.99 15.53 -5.96
CA ASN A 342 10.36 15.75 -6.44
C ASN A 342 10.95 14.56 -7.20
N GLY A 343 10.12 13.78 -7.90
CA GLY A 343 10.56 12.61 -8.65
C GLY A 343 11.18 11.55 -7.73
N GLN A 344 12.19 10.84 -8.23
CA GLN A 344 12.95 9.84 -7.47
C GLN A 344 13.46 10.40 -6.12
N ALA A 345 14.08 11.58 -6.12
CA ALA A 345 14.60 12.21 -4.90
C ALA A 345 13.51 12.48 -3.85
N GLY A 346 12.26 12.69 -4.28
CA GLY A 346 11.14 12.83 -3.37
C GLY A 346 10.70 11.50 -2.76
N VAL A 347 10.76 10.39 -3.51
CA VAL A 347 10.51 9.05 -2.95
C VAL A 347 11.59 8.70 -1.93
N GLU A 348 12.85 8.94 -2.27
CA GLU A 348 13.99 8.78 -1.36
C GLU A 348 13.80 9.59 -0.07
N ASN A 349 13.39 10.86 -0.18
CA ASN A 349 13.10 11.69 0.98
C ASN A 349 11.98 11.09 1.85
N VAL A 350 10.92 10.50 1.29
CA VAL A 350 9.88 9.84 2.09
C VAL A 350 10.45 8.67 2.87
N LEU A 351 11.26 7.82 2.24
CA LEU A 351 11.91 6.68 2.89
C LEU A 351 12.86 7.15 4.00
N ASP A 352 13.61 8.23 3.78
CA ASP A 352 14.52 8.82 4.77
C ASP A 352 13.77 9.38 5.99
N LEU A 353 12.59 9.98 5.78
CA LEU A 353 11.75 10.46 6.88
C LEU A 353 11.18 9.32 7.73
N LEU A 354 10.76 8.23 7.09
CA LEU A 354 10.25 7.06 7.81
C LEU A 354 11.39 6.34 8.54
N ARG A 355 12.57 6.22 7.92
CA ARG A 355 13.79 5.72 8.54
C ARG A 355 14.16 6.54 9.77
N SER A 356 14.23 7.86 9.66
CA SER A 356 14.60 8.74 10.78
C SER A 356 13.59 8.67 11.93
N GLY A 357 12.29 8.61 11.64
CA GLY A 357 11.28 8.46 12.68
C GLY A 357 11.32 7.09 13.36
N LEU A 358 11.65 6.02 12.61
CA LEU A 358 11.78 4.68 13.16
C LEU A 358 13.06 4.54 14.00
N ASP A 359 14.18 5.09 13.52
CA ASP A 359 15.45 5.19 14.27
C ASP A 359 15.23 5.88 15.62
N SER A 360 14.50 7.01 15.61
CA SER A 360 14.15 7.73 16.84
C SER A 360 13.25 6.92 17.76
N ALA A 361 12.34 6.10 17.23
CA ALA A 361 11.46 5.25 18.03
C ALA A 361 12.23 4.10 18.68
N VAL A 362 13.06 3.39 17.90
CA VAL A 362 13.94 2.31 18.41
C VAL A 362 14.83 2.85 19.53
N LEU A 363 15.46 4.02 19.31
CA LEU A 363 16.26 4.67 20.34
C LEU A 363 15.42 4.98 21.58
N GLY A 364 14.33 5.71 21.41
CA GLY A 364 13.52 6.21 22.53
C GLY A 364 12.84 5.11 23.34
N LEU A 365 12.61 3.95 22.74
CA LEU A 365 12.09 2.76 23.40
C LEU A 365 13.20 1.89 24.00
N GLY A 366 14.46 2.33 24.00
CA GLY A 366 15.56 1.63 24.67
C GLY A 366 16.13 0.43 23.89
N HIS A 367 15.71 0.24 22.65
CA HIS A 367 16.08 -0.91 21.84
C HIS A 367 17.30 -0.66 20.95
N SER A 368 17.96 -1.76 20.57
CA SER A 368 19.09 -1.72 19.62
C SER A 368 18.70 -2.14 18.21
N SER A 369 17.52 -2.74 18.06
CA SER A 369 17.02 -3.30 16.81
C SER A 369 15.50 -3.14 16.71
N VAL A 370 15.00 -2.98 15.49
CA VAL A 370 13.55 -3.02 15.21
C VAL A 370 12.90 -4.36 15.57
N THR A 371 13.69 -5.43 15.67
CA THR A 371 13.21 -6.78 16.03
C THR A 371 12.93 -6.93 17.52
N GLU A 372 13.35 -5.96 18.34
CA GLU A 372 13.12 -5.97 19.79
C GLU A 372 11.81 -5.24 20.16
N LEU A 373 11.19 -4.55 19.21
CA LEU A 373 9.94 -3.81 19.44
C LEU A 373 8.80 -4.76 19.79
N GLY A 374 8.08 -4.47 20.87
CA GLY A 374 6.98 -5.28 21.39
C GLY A 374 5.77 -4.46 21.83
N ALA A 375 4.67 -5.14 22.15
CA ALA A 375 3.43 -4.48 22.56
C ALA A 375 3.59 -3.72 23.89
N GLU A 376 4.54 -4.11 24.73
CA GLU A 376 4.96 -3.45 25.97
C GLU A 376 5.53 -2.05 25.75
N ASP A 377 6.02 -1.75 24.54
CA ASP A 377 6.50 -0.42 24.15
C ASP A 377 5.38 0.59 23.90
N LEU A 378 4.13 0.12 23.93
CA LEU A 378 2.97 0.88 23.49
C LEU A 378 2.03 1.19 24.65
N VAL A 379 1.46 2.39 24.62
CA VAL A 379 0.26 2.69 25.40
C VAL A 379 -0.95 2.37 24.53
N ILE A 380 -1.65 1.29 24.86
CA ILE A 380 -2.77 0.76 24.08
C ILE A 380 -4.08 1.02 24.84
N PRO A 381 -5.02 1.78 24.27
CA PRO A 381 -6.34 1.97 24.88
C PRO A 381 -7.12 0.65 25.00
N GLU A 382 -7.95 0.54 26.03
CA GLU A 382 -8.89 -0.56 26.16
C GLU A 382 -9.82 -0.64 24.93
N GLY A 383 -10.10 -1.86 24.45
CA GLY A 383 -10.97 -2.08 23.29
C GLY A 383 -10.37 -1.64 21.94
N PHE A 384 -9.07 -1.31 21.87
CA PHE A 384 -8.45 -0.88 20.61
C PHE A 384 -8.41 -2.00 19.54
N PHE A 385 -8.06 -3.22 19.95
CA PHE A 385 -7.91 -4.36 19.05
C PHE A 385 -9.25 -5.00 18.70
N LEU A 386 -9.36 -5.45 17.45
CA LEU A 386 -10.53 -6.13 16.91
C LEU A 386 -10.13 -7.52 16.43
N ARG A 387 -10.90 -8.54 16.79
CA ARG A 387 -10.76 -9.91 16.29
C ARG A 387 -11.91 -10.22 15.35
N LEU A 388 -11.60 -10.45 14.09
CA LEU A 388 -12.59 -10.76 13.05
C LEU A 388 -12.38 -12.19 12.57
N GLY A 389 -13.42 -13.02 12.58
CA GLY A 389 -13.35 -14.39 12.03
C GLY A 389 -12.59 -15.40 12.89
N ASP A 390 -12.56 -15.23 14.22
CA ASP A 390 -11.87 -16.16 15.13
C ASP A 390 -12.70 -17.41 15.50
N GLY A 391 -13.92 -17.55 14.96
CA GLY A 391 -14.81 -18.67 15.25
C GLY A 391 -15.51 -18.59 16.61
N THR A 392 -15.18 -17.59 17.44
CA THR A 392 -15.99 -17.25 18.59
C THR A 392 -17.18 -16.44 18.07
N ALA A 393 -18.35 -17.09 18.00
CA ALA A 393 -19.59 -16.35 17.81
C ALA A 393 -19.62 -15.23 18.86
N ARG A 394 -19.91 -13.98 18.45
CA ARG A 394 -20.08 -12.87 19.38
C ARG A 394 -20.97 -13.35 20.53
N GLY A 395 -20.38 -13.48 21.72
CA GLY A 395 -21.14 -13.63 22.95
C GLY A 395 -22.16 -12.51 22.99
N SER A 396 -23.40 -12.88 23.29
CA SER A 396 -24.50 -12.04 23.75
C SER A 396 -24.02 -10.70 24.33
N GLY A 397 -23.93 -9.68 23.47
CA GLY A 397 -24.04 -8.30 23.93
C GLY A 397 -25.51 -8.10 24.22
N GLU A 398 -25.91 -8.26 25.49
CA GLU A 398 -27.13 -7.64 25.97
C GLU A 398 -27.11 -6.19 25.49
N ILE A 399 -28.04 -5.86 24.60
CA ILE A 399 -28.44 -4.49 24.38
C ILE A 399 -29.06 -4.10 25.73
N ALA A 400 -28.29 -3.40 26.56
CA ALA A 400 -28.83 -2.74 27.73
C ALA A 400 -29.83 -1.70 27.21
N ASP A 401 -31.10 -2.07 27.25
CA ASP A 401 -32.23 -1.14 27.20
C ASP A 401 -32.11 -0.24 28.42
N ASP A 402 -31.45 0.90 28.25
CA ASP A 402 -31.53 2.02 29.18
C ASP A 402 -32.20 3.20 28.45
N ALA A 403 -33.46 2.99 28.11
CA ALA A 403 -34.37 4.08 27.77
C ALA A 403 -34.90 4.68 29.08
N PRO A 404 -34.68 5.98 29.37
CA PRO A 404 -35.28 6.58 30.54
C PRO A 404 -36.79 6.73 30.33
N ALA A 405 -37.55 5.89 31.03
CA ALA A 405 -38.96 6.14 31.31
C ALA A 405 -39.07 7.28 32.33
N GLY A 406 -39.58 8.43 31.89
CA GLY A 406 -39.92 9.56 32.76
C GLY A 406 -40.69 10.61 31.96
N ALA A 407 -42.00 10.45 31.82
CA ALA A 407 -43.03 11.08 32.67
C ALA A 407 -43.57 12.38 32.03
N VAL A 408 -44.60 12.21 31.21
CA VAL A 408 -45.58 13.26 30.93
C VAL A 408 -46.65 13.19 32.01
N THR A 409 -46.62 14.13 32.95
CA THR A 409 -47.76 14.52 33.79
C THR A 409 -47.64 16.00 34.11
N GLY A 410 -48.64 16.79 33.72
CA GLY A 410 -48.77 18.22 34.06
C GLY A 410 -49.14 19.07 32.85
#